data_AF-A0A6I5CTP5-F1
#
_entry.id   AF-A0A6I5CTP5-F1
#
_cell.length_a   1.000
_cell.length_b   1.000
_cell.length_c   1.000
_cell.angle_alpha   90.00
_cell.angle_beta   90.00
_cell.angle_gamma   90.00
#
_symmetry.space_group_name_H-M   'P 1'
#
loop_
_entity.id
_entity.type
_entity.pdbx_description
1 polymer ?
#
loop_
_entity_poly.entity_id
_entity_poly.type
_entity_poly.pdbx_seq_one_letter_code
_entity_poly.pdbx_strand_id
1 'polypeptide(L)'
;MKLLSVNLGRAVPVPYTDQPAGVTGIDKRPVDHAVRVAAPGPKGVGASGLAGDTVCDTRHHGGDDQAVYAMAREDLDNWERELGRALPDGSFGENLTTAGIDVSGALIGERWRIGAPDGPSVLLEVTSGRIPCRTFQGRLGEKGWVRRFTQKGAPGAYLRVLEPGEIRRGDPVQIVHRPDHDVTVALQFRASTTERALLPRLLAAGAALHPESLSSARRYADTYATDTADTAG
;
A
#
# COMPACT_ATOMS: atom_id res chain seq x y z
N MET A 1 6.16 13.73 11.73
CA MET A 1 5.59 12.40 11.42
C MET A 1 6.53 11.35 12.00
N LYS A 2 6.02 10.18 12.42
CA LYS A 2 6.85 9.12 13.00
C LYS A 2 6.36 7.72 12.62
N LEU A 3 7.28 6.77 12.65
CA LEU A 3 6.99 5.35 12.51
C LEU A 3 6.61 4.78 13.89
N LEU A 4 5.34 4.43 14.09
CA LEU A 4 4.86 3.87 15.35
C LEU A 4 5.20 2.41 15.53
N SER A 5 5.20 1.65 14.43
CA SER A 5 5.52 0.23 14.45
C SER A 5 6.10 -0.23 13.11
N VAL A 6 7.01 -1.18 13.20
CA VAL A 6 7.43 -2.05 12.08
C VAL A 6 6.80 -3.42 12.35
N ASN A 7 6.03 -3.94 11.40
CA ASN A 7 5.30 -5.19 11.55
C ASN A 7 5.77 -6.21 10.50
N LEU A 8 6.00 -7.44 10.94
CA LEU A 8 6.41 -8.56 10.09
C LEU A 8 5.41 -9.72 10.23
N GLY A 9 5.13 -10.39 9.13
CA GLY A 9 4.28 -11.57 9.05
C GLY A 9 5.09 -12.84 8.83
N ARG A 10 4.54 -13.96 9.30
CA ARG A 10 5.05 -15.31 9.01
C ARG A 10 3.99 -16.08 8.24
N ALA A 11 4.40 -16.99 7.36
CA ALA A 11 3.46 -17.91 6.72
C ALA A 11 2.78 -18.79 7.79
N VAL A 12 1.47 -18.65 7.92
CA VAL A 12 0.63 -19.46 8.81
C VAL A 12 -0.50 -20.09 8.00
N PRO A 13 -0.81 -21.38 8.20
CA PRO A 13 -1.97 -22.02 7.59
C PRO A 13 -3.28 -21.40 8.08
N VAL A 14 -4.19 -21.09 7.17
CA VAL A 14 -5.49 -20.49 7.50
C VAL A 14 -6.61 -21.06 6.63
N PRO A 15 -7.84 -21.19 7.15
CA PRO A 15 -8.95 -21.77 6.38
C PRO A 15 -9.60 -20.80 5.37
N TYR A 16 -9.18 -19.54 5.36
CA TYR A 16 -9.84 -18.45 4.62
C TYR A 16 -9.02 -17.87 3.47
N THR A 17 -7.85 -18.44 3.16
CA THR A 17 -7.04 -18.03 2.01
C THR A 17 -7.29 -18.95 0.82
N ASP A 18 -7.22 -18.40 -0.38
CA ASP A 18 -7.29 -19.10 -1.66
C ASP A 18 -5.90 -19.30 -2.31
N GLN A 19 -4.83 -18.94 -1.58
CA GLN A 19 -3.46 -19.24 -1.99
C GLN A 19 -3.26 -20.78 -1.99
N PRO A 20 -2.64 -21.38 -3.02
CA PRO A 20 -2.61 -22.84 -3.20
C PRO A 20 -2.02 -23.67 -2.06
N ALA A 21 -1.05 -23.13 -1.34
CA ALA A 21 -0.44 -23.77 -0.17
C ALA A 21 -1.24 -23.52 1.13
N GLY A 22 -2.36 -22.79 1.08
CA GLY A 22 -3.25 -22.56 2.22
C GLY A 22 -2.64 -21.69 3.32
N VAL A 23 -1.59 -20.94 3.02
CA VAL A 23 -0.85 -20.11 3.99
C VAL A 23 -0.93 -18.62 3.66
N THR A 24 -0.86 -17.79 4.71
CA THR A 24 -0.78 -16.33 4.56
C THR A 24 0.17 -15.71 5.58
N GLY A 25 0.82 -14.61 5.18
CA GLY A 25 1.59 -13.72 6.07
C GLY A 25 0.83 -12.45 6.46
N ILE A 26 -0.50 -12.41 6.29
CA ILE A 26 -1.29 -11.22 6.58
C ILE A 26 -1.36 -10.88 8.07
N ASP A 27 -1.11 -11.85 8.96
CA ASP A 27 -0.92 -11.62 10.39
C ASP A 27 0.46 -11.04 10.68
N LYS A 28 0.61 -9.76 10.34
CA LYS A 28 1.79 -8.98 10.70
C LYS A 28 1.68 -8.52 12.14
N ARG A 29 2.80 -8.63 12.87
CA ARG A 29 2.90 -8.24 14.27
C ARG A 29 4.08 -7.31 14.49
N PRO A 30 4.00 -6.36 15.44
CA PRO A 30 5.09 -5.46 15.78
C PRO A 30 6.38 -6.21 16.12
N VAL A 31 7.51 -5.63 15.74
CA VAL A 31 8.85 -6.08 16.16
C VAL A 31 9.63 -4.94 16.82
N ASP A 32 10.42 -5.30 17.84
CA ASP A 32 11.19 -4.32 18.63
C ASP A 32 12.63 -4.14 18.14
N HIS A 33 13.06 -4.95 17.17
CA HIS A 33 14.39 -4.83 16.55
C HIS A 33 14.33 -4.00 15.27
N ALA A 34 15.49 -3.54 14.84
CA ALA A 34 15.62 -2.81 13.59
C ALA A 34 15.55 -3.77 12.39
N VAL A 35 14.90 -3.34 11.32
CA VAL A 35 14.60 -4.17 10.15
C VAL A 35 15.24 -3.57 8.91
N ARG A 36 16.02 -4.39 8.21
CA ARG A 36 16.57 -4.04 6.90
C ARG A 36 15.45 -3.97 5.87
N VAL A 37 15.45 -2.89 5.09
CA VAL A 37 14.52 -2.65 3.99
C VAL A 37 15.30 -2.53 2.68
N ALA A 38 14.95 -3.34 1.68
CA ALA A 38 15.57 -3.34 0.36
C ALA A 38 14.56 -3.70 -0.72
N ALA A 39 14.86 -3.36 -1.98
CA ALA A 39 14.04 -3.77 -3.11
C ALA A 39 14.00 -5.31 -3.19
N PRO A 40 12.80 -5.95 -3.20
CA PRO A 40 12.68 -7.40 -3.20
C PRO A 40 12.85 -8.01 -4.59
N GLY A 41 12.91 -7.19 -5.65
CA GLY A 41 12.93 -7.63 -7.03
C GLY A 41 11.53 -7.61 -7.68
N PRO A 42 11.42 -8.04 -8.95
CA PRO A 42 10.20 -7.85 -9.72
C PRO A 42 9.04 -8.70 -9.20
N LYS A 43 7.81 -8.21 -9.43
CA LYS A 43 6.56 -8.95 -9.14
C LYS A 43 6.59 -10.37 -9.70
N GLY A 44 6.05 -11.33 -8.96
CA GLY A 44 6.12 -12.76 -9.26
C GLY A 44 7.35 -13.46 -8.66
N VAL A 45 8.43 -12.73 -8.40
CA VAL A 45 9.67 -13.26 -7.77
C VAL A 45 9.91 -12.59 -6.42
N GLY A 46 9.95 -11.25 -6.41
CA GLY A 46 10.10 -10.45 -5.20
C GLY A 46 8.87 -10.53 -4.31
N ALA A 47 9.11 -10.74 -3.01
CA ALA A 47 8.09 -10.80 -1.99
C ALA A 47 8.02 -9.46 -1.23
N SER A 48 8.39 -9.44 0.04
CA SER A 48 8.43 -8.24 0.88
C SER A 48 9.79 -7.55 0.80
N GLY A 49 9.80 -6.22 0.85
CA GLY A 49 11.02 -5.44 0.99
C GLY A 49 11.59 -5.45 2.41
N LEU A 50 10.84 -5.94 3.42
CA LEU A 50 11.30 -6.03 4.80
C LEU A 50 11.91 -7.39 5.08
N ALA A 51 13.14 -7.40 5.60
CA ALA A 51 13.80 -8.61 6.04
C ALA A 51 12.99 -9.33 7.13
N GLY A 52 12.74 -10.63 6.93
CA GLY A 52 11.96 -11.47 7.85
C GLY A 52 10.44 -11.39 7.68
N ASP A 53 9.92 -10.55 6.78
CA ASP A 53 8.51 -10.52 6.43
C ASP A 53 8.16 -11.54 5.34
N THR A 54 6.93 -12.08 5.38
CA THR A 54 6.46 -13.10 4.45
C THR A 54 5.28 -12.62 3.61
N VAL A 55 5.41 -12.71 2.29
CA VAL A 55 4.32 -12.55 1.32
C VAL A 55 4.14 -13.86 0.57
N CYS A 56 2.98 -14.51 0.72
CA CYS A 56 2.75 -15.88 0.22
C CYS A 56 2.24 -15.98 -1.22
N ASP A 57 1.71 -14.90 -1.81
CA ASP A 57 1.24 -14.88 -3.20
C ASP A 57 1.93 -13.75 -3.98
N THR A 58 3.12 -14.04 -4.50
CA THR A 58 3.94 -13.08 -5.24
C THR A 58 3.34 -12.71 -6.61
N ARG A 59 2.32 -13.43 -7.09
CA ARG A 59 1.62 -13.10 -8.34
C ARG A 59 0.76 -11.86 -8.20
N HIS A 60 0.23 -11.60 -7.01
CA HIS A 60 -0.69 -10.48 -6.75
C HIS A 60 -0.14 -9.47 -5.74
N HIS A 61 0.83 -9.88 -4.93
CA HIS A 61 1.39 -9.09 -3.85
C HIS A 61 2.92 -9.04 -3.92
N GLY A 62 3.50 -8.00 -3.35
CA GLY A 62 4.95 -7.84 -3.29
C GLY A 62 5.55 -7.42 -4.63
N GLY A 63 6.86 -7.60 -4.72
CA GLY A 63 7.67 -7.05 -5.80
C GLY A 63 7.99 -5.57 -5.57
N ASP A 64 8.81 -5.01 -6.45
CA ASP A 64 9.37 -3.66 -6.26
C ASP A 64 8.32 -2.58 -6.00
N ASP A 65 7.19 -2.62 -6.71
CA ASP A 65 6.12 -1.62 -6.56
C ASP A 65 5.22 -1.80 -5.33
N GLN A 66 5.34 -2.93 -4.64
CA GLN A 66 4.58 -3.24 -3.42
C GLN A 66 5.50 -3.78 -2.31
N ALA A 67 6.74 -3.29 -2.30
CA ALA A 67 7.78 -3.76 -1.39
C ALA A 67 7.43 -3.49 0.08
N VAL A 68 6.75 -2.38 0.35
CA VAL A 68 6.35 -1.95 1.70
C VAL A 68 4.89 -1.55 1.67
N TYR A 69 4.09 -1.99 2.65
CA TYR A 69 2.73 -1.49 2.86
C TYR A 69 2.65 -0.63 4.12
N ALA A 70 2.13 0.59 4.01
CA ALA A 70 1.96 1.52 5.12
C ALA A 70 0.49 1.84 5.41
N MET A 71 0.18 2.01 6.70
CA MET A 71 -1.12 2.47 7.19
C MET A 71 -0.93 3.61 8.20
N ALA A 72 -1.82 4.60 8.19
CA ALA A 72 -1.90 5.60 9.24
C ALA A 72 -2.59 5.00 10.48
N ARG A 73 -2.05 5.26 11.67
CA ARG A 73 -2.69 4.87 12.94
C ARG A 73 -4.05 5.53 13.08
N GLU A 74 -4.16 6.77 12.62
CA GLU A 74 -5.40 7.55 12.59
C GLU A 74 -6.52 6.83 11.81
N ASP A 75 -6.18 6.17 10.70
CA ASP A 75 -7.14 5.39 9.92
C ASP A 75 -7.51 4.06 10.61
N LEU A 76 -6.54 3.40 11.26
CA LEU A 76 -6.84 2.21 12.06
C LEU A 76 -7.76 2.57 13.25
N ASP A 77 -7.53 3.69 13.93
CA ASP A 77 -8.36 4.17 15.04
C ASP A 77 -9.78 4.54 14.59
N ASN A 78 -9.93 5.08 13.38
CA ASN A 78 -11.24 5.26 12.74
C ASN A 78 -11.97 3.91 12.63
N TRP A 79 -11.28 2.87 12.16
CA TRP A 79 -11.84 1.53 12.05
C TRP A 79 -12.10 0.87 13.41
N GLU A 80 -11.26 1.06 14.42
CA GLU A 80 -11.50 0.54 15.77
C GLU A 80 -12.84 1.02 16.32
N ARG A 81 -13.14 2.31 16.13
CA ARG A 81 -14.42 2.89 16.53
C ARG A 81 -15.59 2.32 15.76
N GLU A 82 -15.44 2.10 14.45
CA GLU A 82 -16.49 1.50 13.63
C GLU A 82 -16.73 0.02 13.92
N LEU A 83 -15.70 -0.72 14.31
CA LEU A 83 -15.79 -2.15 14.60
C LEU A 83 -16.06 -2.46 16.08
N GLY A 84 -15.90 -1.47 16.96
CA GLY A 84 -16.08 -1.65 18.41
C GLY A 84 -15.04 -2.58 19.04
N ARG A 85 -13.84 -2.66 18.46
CA ARG A 85 -12.73 -3.48 18.98
C ARG A 85 -11.38 -2.89 18.62
N ALA A 86 -10.35 -3.25 19.38
CA ALA A 86 -8.98 -2.87 19.08
C ALA A 86 -8.49 -3.50 17.77
N LEU A 87 -7.70 -2.73 17.03
CA LEU A 87 -6.94 -3.10 15.84
C LEU A 87 -5.48 -2.74 16.10
N PRO A 88 -4.70 -3.65 16.71
CA PRO A 88 -3.27 -3.45 16.92
C PRO A 88 -2.54 -3.11 15.62
N ASP A 89 -1.39 -2.46 15.74
CA ASP A 89 -0.49 -2.24 14.60
C ASP A 89 -0.16 -3.57 13.90
N GLY A 90 -0.24 -3.58 12.56
CA GLY A 90 -0.13 -4.76 11.72
C GLY A 90 -1.46 -5.47 11.43
N SER A 91 -2.59 -5.03 12.01
CA SER A 91 -3.89 -5.67 11.83
C SER A 91 -4.36 -5.70 10.38
N PHE A 92 -4.01 -4.70 9.58
CA PHE A 92 -4.34 -4.68 8.17
C PHE A 92 -3.29 -5.44 7.35
N GLY A 93 -2.24 -5.96 7.97
CA GLY A 93 -1.11 -6.59 7.28
C GLY A 93 -0.15 -5.57 6.69
N GLU A 94 -0.17 -4.33 7.19
CA GLU A 94 0.81 -3.27 6.92
C GLU A 94 2.14 -3.56 7.59
N ASN A 95 3.22 -3.25 6.88
CA ASN A 95 4.57 -3.29 7.39
C ASN A 95 4.86 -2.09 8.27
N LEU A 96 4.34 -0.91 7.90
CA LEU A 96 4.61 0.33 8.60
C LEU A 96 3.30 0.90 9.13
N THR A 97 3.19 1.00 10.45
CA THR A 97 2.13 1.81 11.06
C THR A 97 2.72 3.17 11.42
N THR A 98 2.14 4.23 10.87
CA THR A 98 2.68 5.61 10.96
C THR A 98 1.76 6.52 11.74
N ALA A 99 2.26 7.67 12.19
CA ALA A 99 1.45 8.72 12.80
C ALA A 99 1.85 10.12 12.35
N GLY A 100 0.84 10.99 12.23
CA GLY A 100 0.93 12.37 11.81
C GLY A 100 1.15 12.56 10.31
N ILE A 101 1.04 11.49 9.51
CA ILE A 101 1.13 11.51 8.05
C ILE A 101 -0.19 11.00 7.46
N ASP A 102 -0.75 11.75 6.51
CA ASP A 102 -1.91 11.31 5.76
C ASP A 102 -1.47 10.33 4.67
N VAL A 103 -1.50 9.04 4.99
CA VAL A 103 -1.05 7.97 4.08
C VAL A 103 -1.98 7.84 2.87
N SER A 104 -3.29 7.94 3.08
CA SER A 104 -4.28 7.80 2.00
C SER A 104 -4.35 9.06 1.12
N GLY A 105 -4.04 10.23 1.68
CA GLY A 105 -3.89 11.50 0.95
C GLY A 105 -2.52 11.73 0.33
N ALA A 106 -1.53 10.87 0.58
CA ALA A 106 -0.20 10.98 -0.03
C ALA A 106 -0.28 10.94 -1.56
N LEU A 107 0.58 11.72 -2.22
CA LEU A 107 0.68 11.74 -3.68
C LEU A 107 1.43 10.49 -4.18
N ILE A 108 0.97 9.90 -5.28
CA ILE A 108 1.74 8.88 -5.99
C ILE A 108 3.07 9.50 -6.44
N GLY A 109 4.21 8.92 -6.07
CA GLY A 109 5.54 9.51 -6.30
C GLY A 109 6.06 10.40 -5.16
N GLU A 110 5.28 10.63 -4.11
CA GLU A 110 5.80 11.23 -2.88
C GLU A 110 6.91 10.34 -2.30
N ARG A 111 8.02 10.94 -1.86
CA ARG A 111 9.17 10.19 -1.32
C ARG A 111 9.36 10.44 0.16
N TRP A 112 9.45 9.35 0.90
CA TRP A 112 9.57 9.35 2.35
C TRP A 112 10.94 8.86 2.76
N ARG A 113 11.68 9.70 3.47
CA ARG A 113 12.87 9.27 4.20
C ARG A 113 12.45 8.85 5.60
N ILE A 114 12.81 7.63 5.99
CA ILE A 114 12.51 7.08 7.31
C ILE A 114 13.81 6.60 7.94
N GLY A 115 14.08 7.05 9.17
CA GLY A 115 15.32 6.75 9.89
C GLY A 115 15.89 8.00 10.58
N ALA A 116 16.85 7.81 11.48
CA ALA A 116 17.46 8.93 12.20
C ALA A 116 18.26 9.85 11.25
N PRO A 117 18.32 11.19 11.48
CA PRO A 117 19.00 12.14 10.60
C PRO A 117 20.46 11.79 10.29
N ASP A 118 21.20 11.29 11.29
CA ASP A 118 22.61 10.91 11.20
C ASP A 118 22.82 9.37 11.25
N GLY A 119 21.74 8.61 11.03
CA GLY A 119 21.71 7.16 11.14
C GLY A 119 21.34 6.46 9.83
N PRO A 120 21.20 5.13 9.85
CA PRO A 120 20.64 4.43 8.71
C PRO A 120 19.22 4.96 8.43
N SER A 121 18.93 5.15 7.15
CA SER A 121 17.60 5.53 6.68
C SER A 121 17.28 4.81 5.39
N VAL A 122 15.98 4.66 5.12
CA VAL A 122 15.45 4.17 3.85
C VAL A 122 14.78 5.32 3.11
N LEU A 123 14.89 5.33 1.78
CA LEU A 123 14.09 6.20 0.93
C LEU A 123 13.03 5.35 0.22
N LEU A 124 11.77 5.67 0.47
CA LEU A 124 10.62 4.99 -0.12
C LEU A 124 9.86 5.94 -1.06
N GLU A 125 9.20 5.42 -2.08
CA GLU A 125 8.35 6.18 -3.00
C GLU A 125 6.96 5.54 -3.09
N VAL A 126 5.91 6.34 -2.93
CA VAL A 126 4.51 5.91 -2.95
C VAL A 126 4.10 5.48 -4.37
N THR A 127 3.46 4.31 -4.53
CA THR A 127 3.15 3.75 -5.86
C THR A 127 1.66 3.54 -6.14
N SER A 128 0.88 3.22 -5.10
CA SER A 128 -0.53 2.83 -5.21
C SER A 128 -1.19 2.66 -3.83
N GLY A 129 -2.52 2.57 -3.80
CA GLY A 129 -3.26 2.10 -2.64
C GLY A 129 -3.46 0.58 -2.64
N ARG A 130 -3.74 0.02 -1.46
CA ARG A 130 -4.05 -1.41 -1.33
C ARG A 130 -5.44 -1.75 -1.85
N ILE A 131 -5.52 -2.73 -2.74
CA ILE A 131 -6.78 -3.37 -3.11
C ILE A 131 -7.16 -4.45 -2.07
N PRO A 132 -8.34 -4.38 -1.43
CA PRO A 132 -8.77 -5.38 -0.45
C PRO A 132 -9.04 -6.74 -1.11
N CYS A 133 -8.60 -7.83 -0.48
CA CYS A 133 -8.75 -9.19 -0.99
C CYS A 133 -9.50 -10.12 -0.03
N ARG A 134 -9.81 -11.34 -0.46
CA ARG A 134 -10.50 -12.35 0.36
C ARG A 134 -9.72 -12.69 1.62
N THR A 135 -8.40 -12.86 1.52
CA THR A 135 -7.53 -13.15 2.67
C THR A 135 -7.59 -12.02 3.71
N PHE A 136 -7.70 -10.75 3.27
CA PHE A 136 -7.90 -9.62 4.17
C PHE A 136 -9.25 -9.67 4.90
N GLN A 137 -10.33 -9.97 4.18
CA GLN A 137 -11.64 -10.17 4.80
C GLN A 137 -11.61 -11.33 5.80
N GLY A 138 -11.00 -12.46 5.45
CA GLY A 138 -10.87 -13.62 6.33
C GLY A 138 -10.09 -13.32 7.61
N ARG A 139 -8.99 -12.56 7.49
CA ARG A 139 -8.19 -12.10 8.65
C ARG A 139 -9.01 -11.24 9.59
N LEU A 140 -9.76 -10.27 9.06
CA LEU A 140 -10.56 -9.37 9.88
C LEU A 140 -11.78 -10.11 10.43
N GLY A 141 -12.31 -11.12 9.74
CA GLY A 141 -13.54 -11.81 10.15
C GLY A 141 -14.78 -10.94 10.02
N GLU A 142 -14.69 -9.83 9.27
CA GLU A 142 -15.78 -8.87 9.11
C GLU A 142 -16.61 -9.16 7.85
N LYS A 143 -17.92 -9.33 8.03
CA LYS A 143 -18.82 -9.58 6.90
C LYS A 143 -18.86 -8.35 5.97
N GLY A 144 -18.67 -8.58 4.68
CA GLY A 144 -18.69 -7.52 3.67
C GLY A 144 -17.49 -6.57 3.76
N TRP A 145 -16.40 -6.98 4.40
CA TRP A 145 -15.21 -6.17 4.61
C TRP A 145 -14.69 -5.53 3.32
N VAL A 146 -14.58 -6.31 2.23
CA VAL A 146 -14.09 -5.80 0.93
C VAL A 146 -14.90 -4.59 0.48
N ARG A 147 -16.24 -4.67 0.54
CA ARG A 147 -17.13 -3.55 0.18
C ARG A 147 -16.96 -2.37 1.13
N ARG A 148 -16.99 -2.60 2.44
CA ARG A 148 -16.89 -1.53 3.46
C ARG A 148 -15.55 -0.79 3.34
N PHE A 149 -14.45 -1.53 3.24
CA PHE A 149 -13.11 -0.97 3.06
C PHE A 149 -13.01 -0.15 1.77
N THR A 150 -13.57 -0.68 0.67
CA THR A 150 -13.59 0.02 -0.62
C THR A 150 -14.39 1.32 -0.55
N GLN A 151 -15.55 1.30 0.09
CA GLN A 151 -16.38 2.50 0.28
C GLN A 151 -15.73 3.56 1.17
N LYS A 152 -14.94 3.14 2.17
CA LYS A 152 -14.22 4.05 3.06
C LYS A 152 -13.18 4.89 2.31
N GLY A 153 -12.53 4.31 1.29
CA GLY A 153 -11.59 5.04 0.43
C GLY A 153 -10.28 5.45 1.11
N ALA A 154 -9.94 4.84 2.26
CA ALA A 154 -8.70 5.06 3.00
C ALA A 154 -7.84 3.76 2.98
N PRO A 155 -7.19 3.45 1.86
CA PRO A 155 -6.61 2.13 1.62
C PRO A 155 -5.22 1.94 2.22
N GLY A 156 -4.60 2.97 2.80
CA GLY A 156 -3.16 2.98 3.04
C GLY A 156 -2.37 2.99 1.72
N ALA A 157 -1.04 2.92 1.80
CA ALA A 157 -0.16 3.08 0.63
C ALA A 157 0.83 1.94 0.47
N TYR A 158 1.00 1.44 -0.73
CA TYR A 158 2.18 0.67 -1.13
C TYR A 158 3.31 1.61 -1.53
N LEU A 159 4.53 1.21 -1.18
CA LEU A 159 5.75 1.94 -1.49
C LEU A 159 6.81 1.02 -2.08
N ARG A 160 7.58 1.56 -3.02
CA ARG A 160 8.81 0.96 -3.52
C ARG A 160 10.03 1.49 -2.78
N VAL A 161 11.12 0.71 -2.80
CA VAL A 161 12.39 1.10 -2.16
C VAL A 161 13.29 1.77 -3.20
N LEU A 162 13.65 3.03 -2.97
CA LEU A 162 14.61 3.78 -3.80
C LEU A 162 16.04 3.67 -3.26
N GLU A 163 16.19 3.81 -1.94
CA GLU A 163 17.47 3.64 -1.25
C GLU A 163 17.28 2.64 -0.11
N PRO A 164 18.03 1.53 -0.05
CA PRO A 164 17.82 0.50 0.95
C PRO A 164 18.39 0.93 2.31
N GLY A 165 17.61 0.77 3.37
CA GLY A 165 17.91 1.28 4.71
C GLY A 165 17.68 0.28 5.83
N GLU A 166 17.92 0.70 7.07
CA GLU A 166 17.42 0.01 8.25
C GLU A 166 16.50 0.97 8.99
N ILE A 167 15.35 0.48 9.45
CA ILE A 167 14.37 1.28 10.19
C ILE A 167 13.93 0.54 11.45
N ARG A 168 13.46 1.29 12.44
CA ARG A 168 12.89 0.76 13.68
C ARG A 168 11.74 1.63 14.17
N ARG A 169 10.94 1.06 15.08
CA ARG A 169 9.92 1.82 15.81
C ARG A 169 10.50 3.10 16.40
N GLY A 170 9.78 4.20 16.24
CA GLY A 170 10.13 5.52 16.74
C GLY A 170 10.86 6.40 15.72
N ASP A 171 11.35 5.85 14.61
CA ASP A 171 12.06 6.63 13.60
C ASP A 171 11.20 7.76 13.03
N PRO A 172 11.78 8.95 12.78
CA PRO A 172 11.05 10.02 12.14
C PRO A 172 10.75 9.66 10.69
N VAL A 173 9.60 10.13 10.22
CA VAL A 173 9.21 10.08 8.80
C VAL A 173 9.30 11.50 8.26
N GLN A 174 9.97 11.68 7.13
CA GLN A 174 10.11 12.97 6.46
C GLN A 174 9.71 12.82 5.00
N ILE A 175 8.83 13.70 4.54
CA ILE A 175 8.54 13.83 3.11
C ILE A 175 9.64 14.69 2.51
N VAL A 176 10.50 14.09 1.69
CA VAL A 176 11.67 14.75 1.10
C VAL A 176 11.46 15.14 -0.36
N HIS A 177 10.38 14.64 -0.98
CA HIS A 177 9.96 15.02 -2.32
C HIS A 177 8.45 14.90 -2.45
N ARG A 178 7.82 15.90 -3.07
CA ARG A 178 6.43 15.88 -3.51
C ARG A 178 6.37 16.12 -5.02
N PRO A 179 5.66 15.27 -5.78
CA PRO A 179 5.50 15.44 -7.23
C PRO A 179 4.53 16.58 -7.55
N ASP A 180 4.64 17.13 -8.77
CA ASP A 180 3.80 18.21 -9.28
C ASP A 180 2.55 17.67 -10.00
N HIS A 181 1.65 17.06 -9.23
CA HIS A 181 0.32 16.64 -9.68
C HIS A 181 -0.61 16.40 -8.47
N ASP A 182 -1.89 16.17 -8.70
CA ASP A 182 -2.91 15.97 -7.67
C ASP A 182 -3.32 14.50 -7.44
N VAL A 183 -2.63 13.56 -8.06
CA VAL A 183 -2.93 12.12 -7.96
C VAL A 183 -2.55 11.58 -6.59
N THR A 184 -3.52 11.53 -5.67
CA THR A 184 -3.38 10.89 -4.36
C THR A 184 -3.58 9.37 -4.43
N VAL A 185 -3.13 8.67 -3.39
CA VAL A 185 -3.41 7.25 -3.16
C VAL A 185 -4.92 6.97 -3.13
N ALA A 186 -5.71 7.79 -2.44
CA ALA A 186 -7.17 7.66 -2.40
C ALA A 186 -7.83 7.87 -3.78
N LEU A 187 -7.32 8.81 -4.60
CA LEU A 187 -7.79 9.02 -5.96
C LEU A 187 -7.48 7.80 -6.84
N GLN A 188 -6.24 7.30 -6.79
CA GLN A 188 -5.81 6.08 -7.48
C GLN A 188 -6.67 4.87 -7.10
N PHE A 189 -6.99 4.72 -5.82
CA PHE A 189 -7.79 3.63 -5.30
C PHE A 189 -9.24 3.70 -5.81
N ARG A 190 -9.89 4.87 -5.75
CA ARG A 190 -11.25 5.08 -6.29
C ARG A 190 -11.30 4.82 -7.80
N ALA A 191 -10.32 5.34 -8.55
CA ALA A 191 -10.21 5.12 -9.98
C ALA A 191 -10.10 3.63 -10.35
N SER A 192 -9.40 2.86 -9.52
CA SER A 192 -9.18 1.43 -9.73
C SER A 192 -10.33 0.54 -9.24
N THR A 193 -11.29 1.07 -8.49
CA THR A 193 -12.32 0.27 -7.81
C THR A 193 -13.76 0.71 -8.14
N THR A 194 -14.12 1.94 -7.77
CA THR A 194 -15.52 2.41 -7.80
C THR A 194 -15.80 3.40 -8.92
N GLU A 195 -14.79 4.10 -9.43
CA GLU A 195 -14.96 5.29 -10.27
C GLU A 195 -13.99 5.27 -11.46
N ARG A 196 -14.19 4.30 -12.37
CA ARG A 196 -13.29 4.09 -13.53
C ARG A 196 -13.12 5.31 -14.43
N ALA A 197 -14.08 6.24 -14.46
CA ALA A 197 -13.97 7.49 -15.20
C ALA A 197 -12.81 8.39 -14.72
N LEU A 198 -12.27 8.15 -13.51
CA LEU A 198 -11.10 8.84 -12.99
C LEU A 198 -9.76 8.29 -13.53
N LEU A 199 -9.77 7.13 -14.22
CA LEU A 199 -8.54 6.48 -14.71
C LEU A 199 -7.62 7.40 -15.54
N PRO A 200 -8.12 8.26 -16.46
CA PRO A 200 -7.26 9.17 -17.21
C PRO A 200 -6.46 10.13 -16.32
N ARG A 201 -7.01 10.56 -15.16
CA ARG A 201 -6.31 11.46 -14.24
C ARG A 201 -5.03 10.83 -13.68
N LEU A 202 -4.99 9.49 -13.58
CA LEU A 202 -3.81 8.79 -13.05
C LEU A 202 -2.59 8.92 -13.96
N LEU A 203 -2.77 9.27 -15.23
CA LEU A 203 -1.66 9.42 -16.18
C LEU A 203 -0.68 10.53 -15.76
N ALA A 204 -1.13 11.53 -15.01
CA ALA A 204 -0.28 12.60 -14.48
C ALA A 204 0.82 12.08 -13.52
N ALA A 205 0.61 10.94 -12.86
CA ALA A 205 1.61 10.32 -11.98
C ALA A 205 2.71 9.56 -12.74
N GLY A 206 2.56 9.36 -14.06
CA GLY A 206 3.59 8.79 -14.92
C GLY A 206 4.18 7.46 -14.38
N ALA A 207 5.51 7.36 -14.35
CA ALA A 207 6.24 6.17 -13.92
C ALA A 207 6.26 5.93 -12.41
N ALA A 208 5.84 6.91 -11.60
CA ALA A 208 5.68 6.72 -10.16
C ALA A 208 4.49 5.81 -9.84
N LEU A 209 3.48 5.78 -10.72
CA LEU A 209 2.31 4.94 -10.59
C LEU A 209 2.64 3.45 -10.76
N HIS A 210 1.99 2.60 -9.96
CA HIS A 210 2.07 1.15 -10.12
C HIS A 210 1.79 0.72 -11.58
N PRO A 211 2.63 -0.14 -12.20
CA PRO A 211 2.56 -0.43 -13.64
C PRO A 211 1.20 -0.93 -14.13
N GLU A 212 0.50 -1.75 -13.36
CA GLU A 212 -0.84 -2.25 -13.72
C GLU A 212 -1.91 -1.15 -13.70
N SER A 213 -1.81 -0.19 -12.77
CA SER A 213 -2.70 0.96 -12.73
C SER A 213 -2.42 1.90 -13.89
N LEU A 214 -1.14 2.13 -14.21
CA LEU A 214 -0.74 2.93 -15.38
C LEU A 214 -1.21 2.30 -16.69
N SER A 215 -1.04 0.98 -16.85
CA SER A 215 -1.54 0.24 -18.01
C SER A 215 -3.06 0.32 -18.13
N SER A 216 -3.79 0.22 -17.01
CA SER A 216 -5.24 0.35 -16.99
C SER A 216 -5.71 1.77 -17.34
N ALA A 217 -5.00 2.79 -16.88
CA ALA A 217 -5.26 4.19 -17.22
C ALA A 217 -5.06 4.47 -18.71
N ARG A 218 -3.95 3.98 -19.29
CA ARG A 218 -3.66 4.10 -20.73
C ARG A 218 -4.72 3.42 -21.58
N ARG A 219 -5.02 2.15 -21.31
CA ARG A 219 -6.06 1.40 -22.05
C ARG A 219 -7.43 2.08 -22.00
N TYR A 220 -7.80 2.62 -20.84
CA TYR A 220 -9.05 3.37 -20.70
C TYR A 220 -9.03 4.64 -21.56
N ALA A 221 -7.97 5.44 -21.48
CA ALA A 221 -7.82 6.64 -22.30
C ALA A 221 -7.88 6.31 -23.80
N ASP A 222 -7.18 5.27 -24.25
CA ASP A 222 -7.18 4.86 -25.66
C ASP A 222 -8.57 4.42 -26.15
N THR A 223 -9.33 3.73 -25.30
CA THR A 223 -10.66 3.22 -25.64
C THR A 223 -11.71 4.33 -25.74
N TYR A 224 -11.62 5.36 -24.89
CA TYR A 224 -12.63 6.41 -24.79
C TYR A 224 -12.20 7.76 -25.38
N ALA A 225 -10.96 7.90 -25.84
CA ALA A 225 -10.52 9.04 -26.64
C ALA A 225 -11.23 9.09 -28.00
N THR A 226 -11.62 7.93 -28.55
CA THR A 226 -12.31 7.82 -29.85
C THR A 226 -13.79 8.22 -29.82
N ASP A 227 -14.47 8.13 -28.66
CA ASP A 227 -15.90 8.47 -28.53
C ASP A 227 -16.17 9.99 -28.56
N THR A 228 -15.15 10.81 -28.30
CA THR A 228 -15.28 12.28 -28.34
C THR A 228 -15.07 12.89 -29.72
N ALA A 229 -14.56 12.12 -30.68
CA ALA A 229 -14.38 12.58 -32.06
C ALA A 229 -15.65 12.39 -32.92
N ASP A 230 -16.50 11.41 -32.61
CA ASP A 230 -17.70 11.06 -33.41
C ASP A 230 -18.98 11.81 -33.00
N THR A 231 -18.93 12.64 -31.95
CA THR A 231 -20.08 13.47 -31.51
C THR A 231 -19.96 14.94 -31.92
N ALA A 232 -18.91 15.29 -32.68
CA ALA A 232 -18.67 16.64 -33.20
C ALA A 232 -18.85 16.76 -34.73
N GLY A 233 -19.49 15.76 -35.37
CA GLY A 233 -19.80 15.72 -36.81
C GLY A 233 -21.24 16.07 -37.14
#